data_AF-A0A6E8WAZ0-F1
#
_entry.id   AF-A0A6E8WAZ0-F1
#
_cell.length_a   1.000
_cell.length_b   1.000
_cell.length_c   1.000
_cell.angle_alpha   90.00
_cell.angle_beta   90.00
_cell.angle_gamma   90.00
#
_symmetry.space_group_name_H-M   'P 1'
#
loop_
_entity.id
_entity.type
_entity.pdbx_description
1 polymer ?
#
loop_
_entity_poly.entity_id
_entity_poly.type
_entity_poly.pdbx_seq_one_letter_code
_entity_poly.pdbx_strand_id
1 'polypeptide(L)'
;MCSQAASVQGVLENQHTDFGQRFNEMRKKKHLVDCSFSVDEDVYHCHKLILSAASPVFEAMFYGALAEMQTVQIADINSRVFERMLDYIYVGAVDFDGIQNIEELLELYYCAEKYMIDSLHEKCVNYFGKNIKPNNVLKILDIAYRMNLDDIIYSCMCVLKHFFSSGMSLSNIILERSHHLSKNCVDLILEDNFEVKDNIICMIRAWCITECEQNRLEINSDSMKTVLQDIELPDTLKDTIVGCSFTNFTPIAGDNTGWIPVHRIHYKAVSPLIIGDEMDFEANISTNRFIVIKSLSLNSRLLPQLKVSEVRQETYTEKLTVEISSKHSNDRKKIYHKEHLICDVAFNDSLQLSLTEQIVFFPDVIYIIRIKWDPDSLGYEYPRSILSAYGKCKQLMVNFSENMYLQNSGSILNGIVCNLYK
;
A
#
# COMPACT_ATOMS: atom_id res chain seq x y z
N MET A 1 27.91 29.55 -40.29
CA MET A 1 26.61 29.53 -39.60
C MET A 1 25.70 28.61 -40.40
N CYS A 2 25.21 27.55 -39.76
CA CYS A 2 24.28 26.60 -40.36
C CYS A 2 22.90 27.26 -40.53
N SER A 3 22.33 27.19 -41.73
CA SER A 3 20.87 27.20 -41.90
C SER A 3 20.50 26.60 -43.25
N GLN A 4 19.46 25.75 -43.21
CA GLN A 4 18.65 25.27 -44.33
C GLN A 4 19.26 24.20 -45.25
N ALA A 5 19.11 22.94 -44.84
CA ALA A 5 18.87 21.81 -45.73
C ALA A 5 18.07 20.74 -44.98
N ALA A 6 16.82 21.08 -44.63
CA ALA A 6 15.82 20.12 -44.15
C ALA A 6 14.68 20.11 -45.18
N SER A 7 14.64 19.08 -46.02
CA SER A 7 13.48 18.52 -46.73
C SER A 7 13.97 17.74 -47.96
N VAL A 8 13.21 16.72 -48.35
CA VAL A 8 13.47 15.74 -49.42
C VAL A 8 14.32 14.51 -49.03
N GLN A 9 13.98 13.92 -47.89
CA GLN A 9 14.04 12.47 -47.68
C GLN A 9 12.71 12.02 -47.09
N GLY A 10 11.66 12.22 -47.89
CA GLY A 10 10.35 11.63 -47.67
C GLY A 10 10.09 10.60 -48.75
N VAL A 11 9.52 9.48 -48.31
CA VAL A 11 8.86 8.44 -49.13
C VAL A 11 9.83 7.45 -49.80
N LEU A 12 10.27 6.45 -49.03
CA LEU A 12 10.46 5.05 -49.45
C LEU A 12 10.85 4.22 -48.20
N GLU A 13 10.06 4.31 -47.12
CA GLU A 13 10.18 3.35 -46.01
C GLU A 13 9.40 2.08 -46.36
N ASN A 14 10.15 1.08 -46.82
CA ASN A 14 9.89 -0.37 -46.73
C ASN A 14 8.45 -0.84 -46.57
N GLN A 15 7.72 -1.01 -47.68
CA GLN A 15 6.57 -1.93 -47.77
C GLN A 15 7.02 -3.40 -47.89
N HIS A 16 7.87 -3.87 -46.99
CA HIS A 16 7.96 -5.31 -46.74
C HIS A 16 6.98 -5.60 -45.61
N THR A 17 5.75 -5.97 -45.97
CA THR A 17 4.84 -6.60 -44.99
C THR A 17 5.53 -7.86 -44.50
N ASP A 18 5.82 -7.89 -43.21
CA ASP A 18 6.37 -9.07 -42.57
C ASP A 18 5.44 -10.27 -42.81
N PHE A 19 6.02 -11.45 -43.04
CA PHE A 19 5.26 -12.63 -43.44
C PHE A 19 4.21 -13.01 -42.38
N GLY A 20 4.54 -12.81 -41.09
CA GLY A 20 3.61 -12.98 -39.97
C GLY A 20 2.43 -12.01 -40.02
N GLN A 21 2.69 -10.72 -40.29
CA GLN A 21 1.64 -9.71 -40.45
C GLN A 21 0.66 -10.08 -41.56
N ARG A 22 1.16 -10.57 -42.70
CA ARG A 22 0.32 -11.00 -43.82
C ARG A 22 -0.60 -12.16 -43.44
N PHE A 23 -0.11 -13.14 -42.69
CA PHE A 23 -0.97 -14.22 -42.20
C PHE A 23 -1.99 -13.75 -41.18
N ASN A 24 -1.63 -12.80 -40.30
CA ASN A 24 -2.56 -12.25 -39.33
C ASN A 24 -3.69 -11.46 -40.04
N GLU A 25 -3.36 -10.72 -41.10
CA GLU A 25 -4.37 -10.08 -41.94
C GLU A 25 -5.30 -11.10 -42.61
N MET A 26 -4.76 -12.21 -43.14
CA MET A 26 -5.58 -13.27 -43.73
C MET A 26 -6.52 -13.88 -42.68
N ARG A 27 -6.03 -14.11 -41.46
CA ARG A 27 -6.82 -14.55 -40.30
C ARG A 27 -7.99 -13.59 -40.04
N LYS A 28 -7.70 -12.30 -39.87
CA LYS A 28 -8.71 -11.25 -39.59
C LYS A 28 -9.73 -11.09 -40.74
N LYS A 29 -9.30 -11.29 -41.99
CA LYS A 29 -10.17 -11.29 -43.19
C LYS A 29 -10.88 -12.64 -43.44
N LYS A 30 -10.67 -13.66 -42.59
CA LYS A 30 -11.24 -15.01 -42.72
C LYS A 30 -10.86 -15.70 -44.04
N HIS A 31 -9.68 -15.40 -44.57
CA HIS A 31 -9.20 -15.95 -45.84
C HIS A 31 -8.38 -17.21 -45.60
N LEU A 32 -8.75 -18.33 -46.24
CA LEU A 32 -8.09 -19.65 -46.13
C LEU A 32 -8.09 -20.29 -44.73
N VAL A 33 -8.94 -19.79 -43.83
CA VAL A 33 -9.16 -20.36 -42.49
C VAL A 33 -9.83 -21.73 -42.58
N ASP A 34 -9.39 -22.67 -41.76
CA ASP A 34 -9.80 -24.08 -41.75
C ASP A 34 -10.15 -24.60 -40.35
N CYS A 35 -10.10 -23.73 -39.34
CA CYS A 35 -10.62 -23.97 -37.99
C CYS A 35 -11.24 -22.71 -37.40
N SER A 36 -12.03 -22.89 -36.34
CA SER A 36 -12.60 -21.79 -35.58
C SER A 36 -12.61 -22.11 -34.08
N PHE A 37 -12.56 -21.06 -33.27
CA PHE A 37 -12.72 -21.13 -31.82
C PHE A 37 -13.89 -20.24 -31.42
N SER A 38 -14.73 -20.74 -30.53
CA SER A 38 -15.78 -19.97 -29.87
C SER A 38 -15.29 -19.67 -28.46
N VAL A 39 -15.13 -18.38 -28.14
CA VAL A 39 -14.60 -17.89 -26.87
C VAL A 39 -15.52 -16.79 -26.39
N ASP A 40 -16.13 -16.96 -25.23
CA ASP A 40 -17.24 -16.12 -24.78
C ASP A 40 -18.36 -16.03 -25.86
N GLU A 41 -18.66 -14.82 -26.34
CA GLU A 41 -19.65 -14.56 -27.41
C GLU A 41 -18.99 -14.42 -28.80
N ASP A 42 -17.65 -14.49 -28.88
CA ASP A 42 -16.87 -14.22 -30.07
C ASP A 42 -16.43 -15.51 -30.79
N VAL A 43 -16.32 -15.44 -32.13
CA VAL A 43 -15.85 -16.55 -32.96
C VAL A 43 -14.59 -16.17 -33.73
N TYR A 44 -13.47 -16.83 -33.40
CA TYR A 44 -12.15 -16.59 -33.97
C TYR A 44 -11.85 -17.62 -35.05
N HIS A 45 -11.58 -17.18 -36.27
CA HIS A 45 -11.25 -18.07 -37.39
C HIS A 45 -9.74 -18.09 -37.57
N CYS A 46 -9.15 -19.29 -37.70
CA CYS A 46 -7.69 -19.48 -37.69
C CYS A 46 -7.23 -20.51 -38.73
N HIS A 47 -5.91 -20.67 -38.83
CA HIS A 47 -5.26 -21.66 -39.70
C HIS A 47 -4.66 -22.78 -38.82
N LYS A 48 -5.12 -24.02 -39.01
CA LYS A 48 -4.65 -25.20 -38.26
C LYS A 48 -3.14 -25.34 -38.34
N LEU A 49 -2.58 -25.17 -39.54
CA LEU A 49 -1.14 -25.29 -39.78
C LEU A 49 -0.33 -24.30 -38.92
N ILE A 50 -0.75 -23.03 -38.84
CA ILE A 50 -0.03 -22.00 -38.09
C ILE A 50 -0.12 -22.28 -36.60
N LEU A 51 -1.32 -22.60 -36.10
CA LEU A 51 -1.52 -22.93 -34.68
C LEU A 51 -0.73 -24.17 -34.27
N SER A 52 -0.73 -25.21 -35.11
CA SER A 52 0.00 -26.46 -34.85
C SER A 52 1.50 -26.27 -34.87
N ALA A 53 2.01 -25.42 -35.77
CA ALA A 53 3.44 -25.08 -35.79
C ALA A 53 3.88 -24.29 -34.55
N ALA A 54 2.97 -23.53 -33.93
CA ALA A 54 3.27 -22.73 -32.75
C ALA A 54 3.04 -23.47 -31.42
N SER A 55 2.29 -24.57 -31.43
CA SER A 55 1.86 -25.28 -30.22
C SER A 55 1.64 -26.77 -30.51
N PRO A 56 2.34 -27.67 -29.78
CA PRO A 56 2.07 -29.11 -29.85
C PRO A 56 0.66 -29.47 -29.36
N VAL A 57 0.04 -28.64 -28.51
CA VAL A 57 -1.35 -28.83 -28.07
C VAL A 57 -2.30 -28.63 -29.23
N PHE A 58 -2.12 -27.56 -30.02
CA PHE A 58 -2.94 -27.34 -31.22
C PHE A 58 -2.66 -28.40 -32.29
N GLU A 59 -1.41 -28.86 -32.45
CA GLU A 59 -1.09 -29.96 -33.35
C GLU A 59 -1.85 -31.23 -32.97
N ALA A 60 -1.80 -31.63 -31.70
CA ALA A 60 -2.54 -32.79 -31.20
C ALA A 60 -4.07 -32.61 -31.31
N MET A 61 -4.57 -31.40 -31.04
CA MET A 61 -5.99 -31.07 -31.15
C MET A 61 -6.53 -31.21 -32.57
N PHE A 62 -5.73 -30.85 -33.59
CA PHE A 62 -6.18 -30.82 -34.98
C PHE A 62 -5.77 -32.02 -35.83
N TYR A 63 -4.67 -32.68 -35.48
CA TYR A 63 -4.09 -33.79 -36.24
C TYR A 63 -3.87 -35.05 -35.41
N GLY A 64 -4.21 -35.03 -34.12
CA GLY A 64 -4.14 -36.20 -33.24
C GLY A 64 -5.26 -37.21 -33.49
N ALA A 65 -5.18 -38.35 -32.80
CA ALA A 65 -6.10 -39.48 -32.98
C ALA A 65 -7.57 -39.18 -32.64
N LEU A 66 -7.84 -38.10 -31.89
CA LEU A 66 -9.17 -37.67 -31.45
C LEU A 66 -9.59 -36.33 -32.10
N ALA A 67 -8.99 -35.96 -33.23
CA ALA A 67 -9.33 -34.73 -33.94
C ALA A 67 -10.72 -34.82 -34.60
N GLU A 68 -11.75 -34.27 -33.96
CA GLU A 68 -13.13 -34.41 -34.43
C GLU A 68 -13.85 -33.06 -34.71
N MET A 69 -13.29 -31.92 -34.29
CA MET A 69 -14.02 -30.64 -34.25
C MET A 69 -13.55 -29.61 -35.29
N GLN A 70 -14.52 -28.99 -35.97
CA GLN A 70 -14.28 -27.82 -36.84
C GLN A 70 -14.35 -26.48 -36.06
N THR A 71 -15.13 -26.45 -34.98
CA THR A 71 -15.22 -25.32 -34.03
C THR A 71 -14.90 -25.82 -32.63
N VAL A 72 -13.87 -25.25 -32.01
CA VAL A 72 -13.42 -25.60 -30.66
C VAL A 72 -13.99 -24.58 -29.66
N GLN A 73 -14.61 -25.07 -28.59
CA GLN A 73 -15.15 -24.21 -27.53
C GLN A 73 -14.09 -23.95 -26.47
N ILE A 74 -13.83 -22.68 -26.15
CA ILE A 74 -12.94 -22.24 -25.06
C ILE A 74 -13.79 -21.54 -24.02
N ALA A 75 -13.82 -22.08 -22.81
CA ALA A 75 -14.71 -21.61 -21.74
C ALA A 75 -13.97 -20.95 -20.56
N ASP A 76 -12.64 -21.02 -20.54
CA ASP A 76 -11.80 -20.68 -19.39
C ASP A 76 -10.80 -19.54 -19.67
N ILE A 77 -10.94 -18.84 -20.81
CA ILE A 77 -10.06 -17.75 -21.23
C ILE A 77 -10.93 -16.63 -21.79
N ASN A 78 -10.66 -15.38 -21.41
CA ASN A 78 -11.36 -14.23 -21.96
C ASN A 78 -11.06 -14.03 -23.46
N SER A 79 -12.07 -13.63 -24.24
CA SER A 79 -11.95 -13.41 -25.68
C SER A 79 -10.79 -12.47 -26.08
N ARG A 80 -10.54 -11.42 -25.28
CA ARG A 80 -9.45 -10.46 -25.51
C ARG A 80 -8.06 -11.09 -25.29
N VAL A 81 -7.92 -11.91 -24.26
CA VAL A 81 -6.66 -12.63 -23.98
C VAL A 81 -6.39 -13.64 -25.08
N PHE A 82 -7.44 -14.36 -25.52
CA PHE A 82 -7.34 -15.31 -26.61
C PHE A 82 -6.90 -14.64 -27.92
N GLU A 83 -7.48 -13.48 -28.28
CA GLU A 83 -7.04 -12.70 -29.45
C GLU A 83 -5.57 -12.26 -29.34
N ARG A 84 -5.09 -11.88 -28.15
CA ARG A 84 -3.67 -11.55 -27.95
C ARG A 84 -2.76 -12.75 -28.15
N MET A 85 -3.15 -13.92 -27.65
CA MET A 85 -2.40 -15.15 -27.88
C MET A 85 -2.35 -15.46 -29.39
N LEU A 86 -3.46 -15.29 -30.11
CA LEU A 86 -3.48 -15.44 -31.57
C LEU A 86 -2.59 -14.42 -32.28
N ASP A 87 -2.66 -13.15 -31.92
CA ASP A 87 -1.79 -12.11 -32.47
C ASP A 87 -0.31 -12.44 -32.21
N TYR A 88 0.02 -12.99 -31.04
CA TYR A 88 1.37 -13.49 -30.75
C TYR A 88 1.77 -14.66 -31.66
N ILE A 89 0.93 -15.69 -31.80
CA ILE A 89 1.21 -16.85 -32.64
C ILE A 89 1.50 -16.41 -34.09
N TYR A 90 0.77 -15.42 -34.58
CA TYR A 90 0.88 -14.98 -35.96
C TYR A 90 1.99 -13.96 -36.21
N VAL A 91 2.30 -13.09 -35.25
CA VAL A 91 3.22 -11.94 -35.44
C VAL A 91 4.50 -12.06 -34.59
N GLY A 92 4.53 -12.95 -33.60
CA GLY A 92 5.67 -13.17 -32.69
C GLY A 92 5.85 -12.08 -31.63
N ALA A 93 4.91 -11.14 -31.52
CA ALA A 93 4.97 -9.99 -30.61
C ALA A 93 3.70 -9.86 -29.78
N VAL A 94 3.87 -9.54 -28.49
CA VAL A 94 2.77 -9.18 -27.58
C VAL A 94 2.87 -7.68 -27.33
N ASP A 95 1.75 -6.99 -27.49
CA ASP A 95 1.59 -5.63 -26.98
C ASP A 95 1.26 -5.70 -25.48
N PHE A 96 2.29 -5.63 -24.63
CA PHE A 96 2.12 -5.59 -23.18
C PHE A 96 1.62 -4.23 -22.69
N ASP A 97 1.83 -3.14 -23.43
CA ASP A 97 1.38 -1.81 -23.05
C ASP A 97 -0.15 -1.68 -23.19
N GLY A 98 -0.74 -2.43 -24.11
CA GLY A 98 -2.19 -2.52 -24.26
C GLY A 98 -2.90 -3.35 -23.17
N ILE A 99 -2.18 -4.05 -22.28
CA ILE A 99 -2.80 -4.84 -21.20
C ILE A 99 -3.39 -3.90 -20.15
N GLN A 100 -4.67 -4.07 -19.84
CA GLN A 100 -5.41 -3.14 -18.98
C GLN A 100 -5.24 -3.40 -17.49
N ASN A 101 -5.08 -4.67 -17.12
CA ASN A 101 -5.02 -5.10 -15.73
C ASN A 101 -4.15 -6.36 -15.58
N ILE A 102 -3.93 -6.74 -14.33
CA ILE A 102 -3.02 -7.83 -13.99
C ILE A 102 -3.64 -9.21 -14.27
N GLU A 103 -4.97 -9.30 -14.21
CA GLU A 103 -5.76 -10.47 -14.55
C GLU A 103 -5.54 -10.87 -16.02
N GLU A 104 -5.61 -9.92 -16.95
CA GLU A 104 -5.38 -10.14 -18.39
C GLU A 104 -3.96 -10.68 -18.65
N LEU A 105 -2.95 -10.24 -17.89
CA LEU A 105 -1.60 -10.76 -17.99
C LEU A 105 -1.47 -12.18 -17.42
N LEU A 106 -2.12 -12.48 -16.28
CA LEU A 106 -2.10 -13.81 -15.68
C LEU A 106 -2.84 -14.83 -16.55
N GLU A 107 -3.98 -14.43 -17.15
CA GLU A 107 -4.67 -15.25 -18.13
C GLU A 107 -3.82 -15.48 -19.38
N LEU A 108 -3.06 -14.48 -19.87
CA LEU A 108 -2.15 -14.66 -21.00
C LEU A 108 -1.03 -15.65 -20.68
N TYR A 109 -0.48 -15.58 -19.46
CA TYR A 109 0.49 -16.56 -18.96
C TYR A 109 -0.12 -17.97 -18.91
N TYR A 110 -1.32 -18.10 -18.34
CA TYR A 110 -2.07 -19.36 -18.30
C TYR A 110 -2.32 -19.93 -19.70
N CYS A 111 -2.67 -19.09 -20.67
CA CYS A 111 -2.82 -19.50 -22.07
C CYS A 111 -1.51 -20.05 -22.64
N ALA A 112 -0.40 -19.36 -22.40
CA ALA A 112 0.91 -19.76 -22.88
C ALA A 112 1.31 -21.14 -22.31
N GLU A 113 1.05 -21.38 -21.03
CA GLU A 113 1.30 -22.66 -20.37
C GLU A 113 0.36 -23.76 -20.91
N LYS A 114 -0.96 -23.51 -20.89
CA LYS A 114 -2.01 -24.43 -21.35
C LYS A 114 -1.78 -24.93 -22.78
N TYR A 115 -1.34 -24.04 -23.67
CA TYR A 115 -1.07 -24.37 -25.07
C TYR A 115 0.42 -24.67 -25.33
N MET A 116 1.28 -24.76 -24.31
CA MET A 116 2.71 -25.03 -24.47
C MET A 116 3.40 -24.11 -25.51
N ILE A 117 3.15 -22.81 -25.41
CA ILE A 117 3.78 -21.77 -26.23
C ILE A 117 4.93 -21.17 -25.43
N ASP A 118 6.04 -21.91 -25.30
CA ASP A 118 7.15 -21.60 -24.39
C ASP A 118 7.69 -20.16 -24.55
N SER A 119 7.83 -19.70 -25.79
CA SER A 119 8.32 -18.34 -26.07
C SER A 119 7.37 -17.23 -25.56
N LEU A 120 6.06 -17.48 -25.54
CA LEU A 120 5.08 -16.55 -24.95
C LEU A 120 5.13 -16.61 -23.42
N HIS A 121 5.27 -17.83 -22.88
CA HIS A 121 5.41 -18.08 -21.45
C HIS A 121 6.62 -17.32 -20.89
N GLU A 122 7.80 -17.48 -21.50
CA GLU A 122 9.03 -16.76 -21.13
C GLU A 122 8.86 -15.24 -21.18
N LYS A 123 8.16 -14.71 -22.20
CA LYS A 123 7.87 -13.27 -22.29
C LYS A 123 6.99 -12.80 -21.14
N CYS A 124 5.98 -13.57 -20.76
CA CYS A 124 5.13 -13.26 -19.61
C CYS A 124 5.92 -13.31 -18.29
N VAL A 125 6.74 -14.34 -18.06
CA VAL A 125 7.59 -14.46 -16.86
C VAL A 125 8.56 -13.29 -16.75
N ASN A 126 9.24 -12.92 -17.84
CA ASN A 126 10.15 -11.77 -17.86
C ASN A 126 9.41 -10.44 -17.56
N TYR A 127 8.17 -10.32 -18.05
CA TYR A 127 7.35 -9.16 -17.74
C TYR A 127 6.96 -9.12 -16.26
N PHE A 128 6.53 -10.24 -15.66
CA PHE A 128 6.25 -10.32 -14.22
C PHE A 128 7.47 -9.98 -13.38
N GLY A 129 8.64 -10.56 -13.69
CA GLY A 129 9.88 -10.30 -12.95
C GLY A 129 10.29 -8.82 -12.90
N LYS A 130 9.87 -8.02 -13.89
CA LYS A 130 10.13 -6.57 -13.93
C LYS A 130 9.05 -5.71 -13.28
N ASN A 131 7.85 -6.25 -13.10
CA ASN A 131 6.65 -5.48 -12.76
C ASN A 131 5.96 -5.88 -11.45
N ILE A 132 6.38 -6.96 -10.78
CA ILE A 132 5.96 -7.25 -9.41
C ILE A 132 6.53 -6.17 -8.47
N LYS A 133 5.63 -5.48 -7.76
CA LYS A 133 5.88 -4.33 -6.89
C LYS A 133 5.09 -4.48 -5.58
N PRO A 134 5.45 -3.77 -4.51
CA PRO A 134 4.73 -3.86 -3.24
C PRO A 134 3.21 -3.65 -3.38
N ASN A 135 2.80 -2.69 -4.21
CA ASN A 135 1.40 -2.33 -4.38
C ASN A 135 0.57 -3.31 -5.23
N ASN A 136 1.18 -4.30 -5.90
CA ASN A 136 0.45 -5.28 -6.71
C ASN A 136 0.74 -6.74 -6.35
N VAL A 137 1.79 -7.03 -5.58
CA VAL A 137 2.24 -8.41 -5.29
C VAL A 137 1.17 -9.26 -4.60
N LEU A 138 0.42 -8.68 -3.65
CA LEU A 138 -0.65 -9.40 -2.94
C LEU A 138 -1.82 -9.74 -3.87
N LYS A 139 -2.14 -8.84 -4.81
CA LYS A 139 -3.17 -9.07 -5.83
C LYS A 139 -2.75 -10.16 -6.81
N ILE A 140 -1.50 -10.11 -7.28
CA ILE A 140 -0.94 -11.13 -8.17
C ILE A 140 -0.97 -12.50 -7.49
N LEU A 141 -0.50 -12.57 -6.24
CA LEU A 141 -0.49 -13.81 -5.46
C LEU A 141 -1.88 -14.42 -5.36
N ASP A 142 -2.89 -13.63 -5.01
CA ASP A 142 -4.26 -14.11 -4.82
C ASP A 142 -4.92 -14.63 -6.10
N ILE A 143 -4.67 -13.97 -7.22
CA ILE A 143 -5.18 -14.43 -8.52
C ILE A 143 -4.40 -15.69 -8.98
N ALA A 144 -3.07 -15.67 -8.86
CA ALA A 144 -2.22 -16.80 -9.23
C ALA A 144 -2.56 -18.06 -8.41
N TYR A 145 -2.83 -17.90 -7.11
CA TYR A 145 -3.30 -18.99 -6.24
C TYR A 145 -4.63 -19.57 -6.71
N ARG A 146 -5.62 -18.72 -7.04
CA ARG A 146 -6.92 -19.18 -7.57
C ARG A 146 -6.82 -19.90 -8.91
N MET A 147 -5.85 -19.51 -9.73
CA MET A 147 -5.59 -20.11 -11.04
C MET A 147 -4.64 -21.31 -10.99
N ASN A 148 -4.06 -21.63 -9.82
CA ASN A 148 -3.02 -22.65 -9.63
C ASN A 148 -1.77 -22.41 -10.51
N LEU A 149 -1.27 -21.17 -10.56
CA LEU A 149 -0.08 -20.79 -11.32
C LEU A 149 1.18 -20.83 -10.43
N ASP A 150 1.69 -22.03 -10.17
CA ASP A 150 2.72 -22.30 -9.17
C ASP A 150 4.02 -21.48 -9.34
N ASP A 151 4.49 -21.30 -10.58
CA ASP A 151 5.69 -20.49 -10.86
C ASP A 151 5.52 -19.01 -10.46
N ILE A 152 4.32 -18.48 -10.68
CA ILE A 152 3.98 -17.09 -10.32
C ILE A 152 3.81 -16.98 -8.81
N ILE A 153 3.16 -17.96 -8.17
CA ILE A 153 3.05 -18.03 -6.71
C ILE A 153 4.45 -18.02 -6.09
N TYR A 154 5.35 -18.89 -6.55
CA TYR A 154 6.73 -18.94 -6.09
C TYR A 154 7.46 -17.61 -6.27
N SER A 155 7.30 -16.96 -7.42
CA SER A 155 7.90 -15.65 -7.71
C SER A 155 7.39 -14.57 -6.75
N CYS A 156 6.08 -14.53 -6.50
CA CYS A 156 5.47 -13.63 -5.51
C CYS A 156 6.03 -13.88 -4.11
N MET A 157 6.14 -15.14 -3.68
CA MET A 157 6.66 -15.52 -2.37
C MET A 157 8.11 -15.09 -2.17
N CYS A 158 8.97 -15.26 -3.18
CA CYS A 158 10.35 -14.78 -3.15
C CYS A 158 10.43 -13.26 -2.95
N VAL A 159 9.59 -12.50 -3.66
CA VAL A 159 9.54 -11.04 -3.56
C VAL A 159 8.99 -10.59 -2.21
N LEU A 160 7.94 -11.25 -1.71
CA LEU A 160 7.36 -10.97 -0.39
C LEU A 160 8.40 -11.20 0.72
N LYS A 161 9.15 -12.30 0.65
CA LYS A 161 10.24 -12.61 1.58
C LYS A 161 11.29 -11.51 1.61
N HIS A 162 11.65 -10.97 0.44
CA HIS A 162 12.54 -9.82 0.35
C HIS A 162 11.94 -8.57 0.99
N PHE A 163 10.67 -8.24 0.72
CA PHE A 163 10.00 -7.09 1.33
C PHE A 163 9.96 -7.19 2.86
N PHE A 164 9.54 -8.33 3.41
CA PHE A 164 9.52 -8.54 4.85
C PHE A 164 10.92 -8.44 5.46
N SER A 165 11.92 -9.08 4.85
CA SER A 165 13.32 -9.02 5.32
C SER A 165 13.91 -7.61 5.28
N SER A 166 13.46 -6.77 4.33
CA SER A 166 13.87 -5.36 4.23
C SER A 166 13.20 -4.45 5.27
N GLY A 167 12.21 -4.95 6.01
CA GLY A 167 11.46 -4.18 6.99
C GLY A 167 10.26 -3.43 6.43
N MET A 168 9.86 -3.69 5.19
CA MET A 168 8.67 -3.10 4.56
C MET A 168 7.39 -3.68 5.17
N SER A 169 6.39 -2.83 5.41
CA SER A 169 5.06 -3.26 5.85
C SER A 169 4.08 -3.30 4.67
N LEU A 170 3.32 -4.38 4.56
CA LEU A 170 2.23 -4.50 3.58
C LEU A 170 0.85 -4.15 4.19
N SER A 171 0.81 -3.79 5.48
CA SER A 171 -0.42 -3.45 6.21
C SER A 171 -1.25 -2.39 5.49
N ASN A 172 -0.59 -1.38 4.92
CA ASN A 172 -1.26 -0.29 4.21
C ASN A 172 -1.93 -0.75 2.92
N ILE A 173 -1.24 -1.58 2.14
CA ILE A 173 -1.77 -2.07 0.87
C ILE A 173 -3.06 -2.87 1.12
N ILE A 174 -3.09 -3.64 2.20
CA ILE A 174 -4.28 -4.36 2.66
C ILE A 174 -5.37 -3.39 3.12
N LEU A 175 -5.03 -2.42 3.99
CA LEU A 175 -5.98 -1.45 4.54
C LEU A 175 -6.52 -0.44 3.51
N GLU A 176 -5.80 -0.18 2.43
CA GLU A 176 -6.25 0.65 1.31
C GLU A 176 -7.33 -0.02 0.47
N ARG A 177 -7.57 -1.33 0.67
CA ARG A 177 -8.64 -2.11 0.04
C ARG A 177 -8.55 -2.12 -1.50
N SER A 178 -7.34 -2.11 -2.03
CA SER A 178 -7.10 -2.23 -3.48
C SER A 178 -7.47 -3.62 -4.00
N HIS A 179 -7.27 -4.66 -3.18
CA HIS A 179 -7.60 -6.05 -3.46
C HIS A 179 -7.88 -6.79 -2.16
N HIS A 180 -8.83 -7.71 -2.18
CA HIS A 180 -9.09 -8.59 -1.04
C HIS A 180 -8.16 -9.79 -1.09
N LEU A 181 -7.35 -9.98 -0.04
CA LEU A 181 -6.44 -11.12 0.08
C LEU A 181 -7.18 -12.30 0.72
N SER A 182 -7.27 -13.43 0.02
CA SER A 182 -7.91 -14.62 0.57
C SER A 182 -7.13 -15.22 1.75
N LYS A 183 -7.87 -15.90 2.64
CA LYS A 183 -7.30 -16.63 3.79
C LYS A 183 -6.17 -17.58 3.37
N ASN A 184 -6.37 -18.37 2.31
CA ASN A 184 -5.38 -19.33 1.83
C ASN A 184 -4.05 -18.66 1.46
N CYS A 185 -4.10 -17.46 0.87
CA CYS A 185 -2.90 -16.69 0.57
C CYS A 185 -2.24 -16.15 1.85
N VAL A 186 -3.03 -15.81 2.87
CA VAL A 186 -2.47 -15.45 4.19
C VAL A 186 -1.73 -16.65 4.78
N ASP A 187 -2.37 -17.82 4.84
CA ASP A 187 -1.74 -19.06 5.37
C ASP A 187 -0.43 -19.36 4.61
N LEU A 188 -0.44 -19.28 3.28
CA LEU A 188 0.77 -19.48 2.45
C LEU A 188 1.88 -18.47 2.77
N ILE A 189 1.55 -17.19 2.96
CA ILE A 189 2.53 -16.17 3.36
C ILE A 189 3.14 -16.52 4.72
N LEU A 190 2.32 -17.00 5.66
CA LEU A 190 2.75 -17.34 7.01
C LEU A 190 3.73 -18.51 7.03
N GLU A 191 3.46 -19.55 6.25
CA GLU A 191 4.32 -20.74 6.16
C GLU A 191 5.77 -20.40 5.79
N ASP A 192 5.99 -19.51 4.83
CA ASP A 192 7.35 -19.18 4.32
C ASP A 192 8.01 -17.98 5.02
N ASN A 193 7.24 -17.14 5.73
CA ASN A 193 7.74 -15.85 6.26
C ASN A 193 7.65 -15.70 7.78
N PHE A 194 7.37 -16.77 8.51
CA PHE A 194 7.17 -16.73 9.97
C PHE A 194 8.37 -16.14 10.76
N GLU A 195 9.57 -16.15 10.19
CA GLU A 195 10.76 -15.57 10.82
C GLU A 195 10.66 -14.04 11.02
N VAL A 196 9.85 -13.33 10.22
CA VAL A 196 9.70 -11.86 10.26
C VAL A 196 8.47 -11.46 11.07
N LYS A 197 8.47 -11.83 12.36
CA LYS A 197 7.30 -11.76 13.25
C LYS A 197 6.57 -10.41 13.23
N ASP A 198 7.28 -9.29 13.35
CA ASP A 198 6.63 -7.97 13.50
C ASP A 198 5.82 -7.55 12.26
N ASN A 199 6.41 -7.68 11.07
CA ASN A 199 5.74 -7.30 9.83
C ASN A 199 4.56 -8.22 9.52
N ILE A 200 4.73 -9.51 9.81
CA ILE A 200 3.70 -10.52 9.61
C ILE A 200 2.51 -10.32 10.56
N ILE A 201 2.76 -10.10 11.86
CA ILE A 201 1.69 -9.78 12.84
C ILE A 201 0.83 -8.62 12.35
N CYS A 202 1.45 -7.61 11.75
CA CYS A 202 0.74 -6.40 11.34
C CYS A 202 0.03 -6.55 10.00
N MET A 203 0.60 -7.34 9.09
CA MET A 203 -0.09 -7.79 7.88
C MET A 203 -1.34 -8.60 8.26
N ILE A 204 -1.22 -9.60 9.14
CA ILE A 204 -2.35 -10.42 9.59
C ILE A 204 -3.40 -9.55 10.28
N ARG A 205 -2.99 -8.60 11.13
CA ARG A 205 -3.93 -7.70 11.78
C ARG A 205 -4.67 -6.81 10.78
N ALA A 206 -3.96 -6.22 9.83
CA ALA A 206 -4.56 -5.45 8.75
C ALA A 206 -5.59 -6.30 7.99
N TRP A 207 -5.23 -7.55 7.68
CA TRP A 207 -6.13 -8.52 7.06
C TRP A 207 -7.35 -8.81 7.95
N CYS A 208 -7.17 -9.05 9.25
CA CYS A 208 -8.27 -9.31 10.19
C CYS A 208 -9.24 -8.13 10.27
N ILE A 209 -8.73 -6.90 10.24
CA ILE A 209 -9.56 -5.69 10.21
C ILE A 209 -10.38 -5.67 8.92
N THR A 210 -9.75 -5.91 7.77
CA THR A 210 -10.47 -5.94 6.49
C THR A 210 -11.50 -7.07 6.42
N GLU A 211 -11.20 -8.25 6.99
CA GLU A 211 -12.13 -9.37 7.09
C GLU A 211 -13.32 -9.07 8.01
N CYS A 212 -13.08 -8.46 9.18
CA CYS A 212 -14.16 -8.05 10.07
C CYS A 212 -15.10 -7.09 9.34
N GLU A 213 -14.55 -6.10 8.62
CA GLU A 213 -15.34 -5.12 7.86
C GLU A 213 -16.13 -5.78 6.71
N GLN A 214 -15.52 -6.68 5.95
CA GLN A 214 -16.20 -7.40 4.88
C GLN A 214 -17.36 -8.25 5.40
N ASN A 215 -17.17 -8.88 6.56
CA ASN A 215 -18.19 -9.65 7.25
C ASN A 215 -19.17 -8.77 8.07
N ARG A 216 -19.05 -7.43 7.98
CA ARG A 216 -19.88 -6.44 8.70
C ARG A 216 -19.86 -6.61 10.23
N LEU A 217 -18.72 -7.06 10.75
CA LEU A 217 -18.46 -7.20 12.17
C LEU A 217 -17.87 -5.90 12.74
N GLU A 218 -18.20 -5.60 13.99
CA GLU A 218 -17.50 -4.54 14.71
C GLU A 218 -16.05 -4.94 14.96
N ILE A 219 -15.11 -4.01 14.76
CA ILE A 219 -13.68 -4.26 14.99
C ILE A 219 -13.41 -4.21 16.50
N ASN A 220 -13.56 -5.35 17.16
CA ASN A 220 -13.31 -5.56 18.58
C ASN A 220 -12.53 -6.87 18.79
N SER A 221 -12.09 -7.13 20.03
CA SER A 221 -11.27 -8.31 20.34
C SER A 221 -11.96 -9.64 20.04
N ASP A 222 -13.29 -9.72 20.21
CA ASP A 222 -14.05 -10.96 19.99
C ASP A 222 -14.23 -11.26 18.49
N SER A 223 -14.53 -10.25 17.68
CA SER A 223 -14.57 -10.37 16.22
C SER A 223 -13.21 -10.76 15.66
N MET A 224 -12.12 -10.14 16.15
CA MET A 224 -10.76 -10.50 15.73
C MET A 224 -10.39 -11.93 16.10
N LYS A 225 -10.76 -12.42 17.30
CA LYS A 225 -10.58 -13.82 17.68
C LYS A 225 -11.29 -14.76 16.72
N THR A 226 -12.53 -14.42 16.37
CA THR A 226 -13.35 -15.22 15.45
C THR A 226 -12.68 -15.35 14.08
N VAL A 227 -12.21 -14.24 13.50
CA VAL A 227 -11.50 -14.25 12.21
C VAL A 227 -10.18 -15.02 12.28
N LEU A 228 -9.45 -14.92 13.40
CA LEU A 228 -8.16 -15.61 13.60
C LEU A 228 -8.28 -17.10 13.94
N GLN A 229 -9.46 -17.58 14.35
CA GLN A 229 -9.64 -19.00 14.67
C GLN A 229 -9.26 -19.87 13.48
N ASP A 230 -9.64 -19.44 12.28
CA ASP A 230 -9.44 -20.20 11.06
C ASP A 230 -8.00 -20.15 10.54
N ILE A 231 -7.19 -19.16 10.92
CA ILE A 231 -5.78 -19.05 10.47
C ILE A 231 -4.87 -20.05 11.21
N GLU A 232 -3.92 -20.65 10.50
CA GLU A 232 -2.88 -21.50 11.09
C GLU A 232 -1.76 -20.67 11.75
N LEU A 233 -2.03 -20.15 12.95
CA LEU A 233 -1.06 -19.41 13.78
C LEU A 233 -0.97 -20.01 15.19
N PRO A 234 0.22 -19.98 15.83
CA PRO A 234 0.34 -20.29 17.26
C PRO A 234 -0.59 -19.41 18.10
N ASP A 235 -1.25 -19.99 19.11
CA ASP A 235 -2.19 -19.29 19.97
C ASP A 235 -1.57 -18.05 20.63
N THR A 236 -0.29 -18.11 20.97
CA THR A 236 0.46 -16.95 21.52
C THR A 236 0.48 -15.76 20.57
N LEU A 237 0.59 -15.99 19.26
CA LEU A 237 0.55 -14.94 18.25
C LEU A 237 -0.88 -14.49 17.96
N LYS A 238 -1.85 -15.41 17.95
CA LYS A 238 -3.27 -15.03 17.85
C LYS A 238 -3.66 -14.11 19.01
N ASP A 239 -3.30 -14.47 20.23
CA ASP A 239 -3.51 -13.65 21.42
C ASP A 239 -2.78 -12.31 21.35
N THR A 240 -1.57 -12.28 20.75
CA THR A 240 -0.85 -11.03 20.49
C THR A 240 -1.61 -10.16 19.49
N ILE A 241 -2.08 -10.70 18.37
CA ILE A 241 -2.81 -9.97 17.33
C ILE A 241 -4.15 -9.42 17.85
N VAL A 242 -4.87 -10.21 18.65
CA VAL A 242 -6.13 -9.84 19.30
C VAL A 242 -5.91 -8.83 20.42
N GLY A 243 -4.94 -9.13 21.29
CA GLY A 243 -4.56 -8.38 22.48
C GLY A 243 -3.81 -7.09 22.17
N CYS A 244 -3.42 -6.86 20.91
CA CYS A 244 -3.05 -5.57 20.35
C CYS A 244 -4.25 -4.59 20.33
N SER A 245 -4.88 -4.38 21.47
CA SER A 245 -5.48 -3.11 21.87
C SER A 245 -4.40 -2.37 22.65
N PHE A 246 -3.75 -1.38 22.03
CA PHE A 246 -2.60 -0.67 22.58
C PHE A 246 -2.93 0.08 23.88
N THR A 247 -2.74 -0.58 25.02
CA THR A 247 -2.70 0.07 26.35
C THR A 247 -1.64 -0.51 27.28
N ASN A 248 -1.14 -1.74 27.08
CA ASN A 248 -0.14 -2.36 27.95
C ASN A 248 1.13 -2.76 27.20
N PHE A 249 1.95 -1.77 26.81
CA PHE A 249 3.36 -2.00 26.49
C PHE A 249 4.19 -1.87 27.77
N THR A 250 4.86 -2.95 28.17
CA THR A 250 5.91 -2.92 29.19
C THR A 250 7.26 -2.73 28.51
N PRO A 251 7.97 -1.60 28.74
CA PRO A 251 9.31 -1.43 28.20
C PRO A 251 10.21 -2.56 28.71
N ILE A 252 11.03 -3.12 27.82
CA ILE A 252 12.06 -4.10 28.20
C ILE A 252 12.93 -3.44 29.26
N ALA A 253 12.85 -3.92 30.50
CA ALA A 253 13.47 -3.32 31.69
C ALA A 253 15.02 -3.49 31.75
N GLY A 254 15.64 -3.85 30.63
CA GLY A 254 17.09 -3.94 30.48
C GLY A 254 17.58 -2.78 29.65
N ASP A 255 18.32 -1.88 30.31
CA ASP A 255 19.01 -0.69 29.80
C ASP A 255 18.16 0.59 29.74
N ASN A 256 18.72 1.66 30.32
CA ASN A 256 18.24 3.05 30.33
C ASN A 256 18.09 3.70 28.92
N THR A 257 17.48 3.03 27.94
CA THR A 257 17.51 3.40 26.50
C THR A 257 16.19 3.18 25.72
N GLY A 258 15.04 3.07 26.39
CA GLY A 258 13.78 2.71 25.71
C GLY A 258 13.11 3.83 24.89
N TRP A 259 12.84 4.98 25.50
CA TRP A 259 12.08 6.05 24.83
C TRP A 259 12.99 6.95 23.99
N ILE A 260 12.67 7.05 22.71
CA ILE A 260 13.40 7.77 21.68
C ILE A 260 12.67 9.10 21.40
N PRO A 261 13.29 10.25 21.71
CA PRO A 261 12.78 11.53 21.24
C PRO A 261 13.05 11.68 19.74
N VAL A 262 11.98 11.95 18.98
CA VAL A 262 12.06 12.27 17.55
C VAL A 262 11.66 13.72 17.39
N HIS A 263 12.67 14.59 17.30
CA HIS A 263 12.49 16.02 17.08
C HIS A 263 12.54 16.35 15.60
N ARG A 264 11.78 17.38 15.22
CA ARG A 264 11.86 18.01 13.90
C ARG A 264 12.94 19.08 13.91
N ILE A 265 13.59 19.27 12.78
CA ILE A 265 14.62 20.30 12.61
C ILE A 265 13.91 21.64 12.44
N HIS A 266 14.27 22.63 13.26
CA HIS A 266 13.79 23.99 13.15
C HIS A 266 14.44 24.71 11.98
N TYR A 267 13.65 25.35 11.12
CA TYR A 267 14.16 26.21 10.05
C TYR A 267 13.97 27.69 10.35
N LYS A 268 12.75 28.11 10.70
CA LYS A 268 12.44 29.52 10.93
C LYS A 268 11.18 29.68 11.77
N ALA A 269 11.14 30.67 12.66
CA ALA A 269 9.92 31.11 13.32
C ALA A 269 8.94 31.79 12.34
N VAL A 270 7.63 31.62 12.59
CA VAL A 270 6.55 32.29 11.85
C VAL A 270 5.56 32.93 12.82
N SER A 271 4.58 33.68 12.30
CA SER A 271 3.55 34.33 13.12
C SER A 271 2.92 33.32 14.10
N PRO A 272 2.76 33.69 15.37
CA PRO A 272 2.26 32.77 16.39
C PRO A 272 0.86 32.26 16.05
N LEU A 273 0.52 31.11 16.60
CA LEU A 273 -0.85 30.61 16.61
C LEU A 273 -1.63 31.40 17.65
N ILE A 274 -2.58 32.20 17.21
CA ILE A 274 -3.53 32.88 18.09
C ILE A 274 -4.75 31.98 18.19
N ILE A 275 -5.09 31.60 19.41
CA ILE A 275 -6.26 30.76 19.67
C ILE A 275 -7.53 31.60 19.45
N GLY A 276 -8.21 31.37 18.33
CA GLY A 276 -9.47 32.02 17.93
C GLY A 276 -10.67 31.07 18.03
N ASP A 277 -11.81 31.42 17.43
CA ASP A 277 -13.06 30.65 17.60
C ASP A 277 -12.95 29.18 17.15
N GLU A 278 -12.14 28.89 16.13
CA GLU A 278 -11.73 27.55 15.74
C GLU A 278 -10.53 27.11 16.59
N MET A 279 -10.85 26.61 17.79
CA MET A 279 -9.92 26.25 18.88
C MET A 279 -9.07 25.00 18.59
N ASP A 280 -8.69 24.70 17.34
CA ASP A 280 -7.99 23.46 17.01
C ASP A 280 -6.74 23.61 16.12
N PHE A 281 -5.78 22.71 16.37
CA PHE A 281 -4.59 22.51 15.56
C PHE A 281 -4.56 21.06 15.11
N GLU A 282 -4.26 20.84 13.82
CA GLU A 282 -4.20 19.51 13.24
C GLU A 282 -2.87 19.25 12.54
N ALA A 283 -2.24 18.12 12.87
CA ALA A 283 -1.04 17.62 12.21
C ALA A 283 -1.17 16.13 11.90
N ASN A 284 -0.67 15.74 10.74
CA ASN A 284 -0.57 14.36 10.31
C ASN A 284 0.80 13.81 10.68
N ILE A 285 0.83 12.56 11.12
CA ILE A 285 2.03 11.79 11.39
C ILE A 285 1.94 10.46 10.63
N SER A 286 3.00 10.09 9.95
CA SER A 286 3.20 8.71 9.48
C SER A 286 4.61 8.24 9.81
N THR A 287 4.82 6.93 9.82
CA THR A 287 6.07 6.33 10.32
C THR A 287 6.50 5.23 9.37
N ASN A 288 7.78 4.89 9.31
CA ASN A 288 8.24 3.76 8.49
C ASN A 288 8.35 2.44 9.29
N ARG A 289 8.01 2.45 10.58
CA ARG A 289 8.19 1.35 11.53
C ARG A 289 7.11 1.42 12.60
N PHE A 290 6.80 0.29 13.24
CA PHE A 290 5.92 0.27 14.40
C PHE A 290 6.52 1.08 15.53
N ILE A 291 5.78 2.10 15.99
CA ILE A 291 6.18 2.86 17.16
C ILE A 291 5.06 2.93 18.17
N VAL A 292 5.42 2.84 19.45
CA VAL A 292 4.56 3.22 20.56
C VAL A 292 4.81 4.69 20.84
N ILE A 293 3.78 5.53 20.82
CA ILE A 293 3.90 6.93 21.21
C ILE A 293 3.61 7.11 22.70
N LYS A 294 4.49 7.82 23.39
CA LYS A 294 4.37 8.16 24.82
C LYS A 294 3.95 9.60 25.03
N SER A 295 4.57 10.54 24.32
CA SER A 295 4.27 11.95 24.50
C SER A 295 4.41 12.75 23.20
N LEU A 296 3.73 13.89 23.19
CA LEU A 296 3.83 14.92 22.16
C LEU A 296 4.68 16.07 22.68
N SER A 297 5.54 16.61 21.84
CA SER A 297 6.33 17.80 22.16
C SER A 297 5.74 19.01 21.45
N LEU A 298 5.22 19.96 22.22
CA LEU A 298 4.56 21.19 21.76
C LEU A 298 5.32 22.43 22.24
N ASN A 299 5.06 23.60 21.67
CA ASN A 299 5.45 24.86 22.31
C ASN A 299 4.39 25.28 23.33
N SER A 300 4.82 25.78 24.49
CA SER A 300 3.94 26.41 25.48
C SER A 300 3.60 27.86 25.06
N ARG A 301 2.67 28.49 25.79
CA ARG A 301 2.20 29.86 25.52
C ARG A 301 3.35 30.87 25.49
N LEU A 302 3.25 31.86 24.60
CA LEU A 302 4.05 33.07 24.70
C LEU A 302 3.71 33.81 26.00
N LEU A 303 4.71 34.46 26.57
CA LEU A 303 4.49 35.28 27.76
C LEU A 303 3.51 36.43 27.43
N PRO A 304 2.41 36.59 28.19
CA PRO A 304 1.47 37.68 27.97
C PRO A 304 2.14 39.05 28.18
N GLN A 305 1.67 40.07 27.46
CA GLN A 305 2.12 41.44 27.71
C GLN A 305 1.58 41.92 29.07
N LEU A 306 2.47 42.01 30.06
CA LEU A 306 2.13 42.47 31.41
C LEU A 306 1.77 43.95 31.40
N LYS A 307 0.70 44.31 32.13
CA LYS A 307 0.46 45.70 32.51
C LYS A 307 1.39 46.07 33.68
N VAL A 308 1.73 47.36 33.81
CA VAL A 308 2.69 47.88 34.80
C VAL A 308 2.36 47.49 36.25
N SER A 309 1.11 47.16 36.56
CA SER A 309 0.60 46.80 37.88
C SER A 309 0.52 45.30 38.18
N GLU A 310 0.79 44.42 37.22
CA GLU A 310 0.60 42.97 37.35
C GLU A 310 1.88 42.29 37.84
N VAL A 311 1.76 41.39 38.82
CA VAL A 311 2.86 40.53 39.26
C VAL A 311 3.14 39.50 38.17
N ARG A 312 4.39 39.42 37.73
CA ARG A 312 4.83 38.46 36.72
C ARG A 312 4.65 37.04 37.24
N GLN A 313 3.70 36.32 36.66
CA GLN A 313 3.61 34.86 36.83
C GLN A 313 4.62 34.20 35.89
N GLU A 314 5.43 33.30 36.42
CA GLU A 314 6.44 32.56 35.64
C GLU A 314 5.85 31.31 34.98
N THR A 315 4.79 30.75 35.58
CA THR A 315 4.11 29.54 35.13
C THR A 315 2.60 29.75 35.04
N TYR A 316 1.93 28.85 34.32
CA TYR A 316 0.48 28.83 34.18
C TYR A 316 -0.05 27.39 34.11
N THR A 317 -1.36 27.23 34.23
CA THR A 317 -2.02 25.94 34.03
C THR A 317 -2.55 25.85 32.60
N GLU A 318 -2.12 24.84 31.86
CA GLU A 318 -2.55 24.56 30.50
C GLU A 318 -3.66 23.51 30.50
N LYS A 319 -4.73 23.76 29.75
CA LYS A 319 -5.86 22.85 29.60
C LYS A 319 -6.15 22.65 28.13
N LEU A 320 -5.96 21.41 27.66
CA LEU A 320 -6.14 21.08 26.25
C LEU A 320 -6.63 19.64 26.08
N THR A 321 -7.34 19.39 24.99
CA THR A 321 -7.82 18.06 24.60
C THR A 321 -6.99 17.54 23.44
N VAL A 322 -6.47 16.31 23.56
CA VAL A 322 -5.79 15.62 22.48
C VAL A 322 -6.71 14.55 21.91
N GLU A 323 -6.91 14.61 20.60
CA GLU A 323 -7.58 13.60 19.81
C GLU A 323 -6.60 13.03 18.79
N ILE A 324 -6.45 11.71 18.77
CA ILE A 324 -5.69 11.00 17.74
C ILE A 324 -6.67 10.13 16.98
N SER A 325 -6.65 10.24 15.66
CA SER A 325 -7.45 9.43 14.76
C SER A 325 -6.59 8.83 13.68
N SER A 326 -6.81 7.56 13.37
CA SER A 326 -6.22 6.93 12.19
C SER A 326 -7.05 7.29 10.95
N LYS A 327 -6.38 7.71 9.88
CA LYS A 327 -6.99 7.89 8.58
C LYS A 327 -6.73 6.63 7.75
N HIS A 328 -7.79 5.84 7.54
CA HIS A 328 -7.76 4.68 6.65
C HIS A 328 -8.71 4.97 5.50
N SER A 329 -8.19 5.11 4.27
CA SER A 329 -8.99 5.61 3.14
C SER A 329 -9.61 7.00 3.46
N ASN A 330 -10.85 7.24 3.03
CA ASN A 330 -11.62 8.44 3.34
C ASN A 330 -12.28 8.41 4.73
N ASP A 331 -12.09 7.35 5.51
CA ASP A 331 -12.70 7.21 6.83
C ASP A 331 -11.73 7.60 7.96
N ARG A 332 -12.26 8.32 8.96
CA ARG A 332 -11.50 8.83 10.10
C ARG A 332 -11.97 8.13 11.36
N LYS A 333 -11.19 7.17 11.84
CA LYS A 333 -11.49 6.44 13.08
C LYS A 333 -10.76 7.08 14.25
N LYS A 334 -11.51 7.54 15.27
CA LYS A 334 -10.94 8.07 16.50
C LYS A 334 -10.38 6.91 17.35
N ILE A 335 -9.10 7.01 17.73
CA ILE A 335 -8.40 5.96 18.50
C ILE A 335 -7.94 6.45 19.87
N TYR A 336 -7.83 7.76 20.08
CA TYR A 336 -7.54 8.36 21.39
C TYR A 336 -8.27 9.68 21.53
N HIS A 337 -8.80 9.92 22.72
CA HIS A 337 -9.45 11.17 23.09
C HIS A 337 -9.31 11.38 24.58
N LYS A 338 -8.57 12.42 24.98
CA LYS A 338 -8.39 12.74 26.38
C LYS A 338 -8.16 14.23 26.60
N GLU A 339 -8.79 14.75 27.64
CA GLU A 339 -8.50 16.05 28.20
C GLU A 339 -7.29 15.96 29.13
N HIS A 340 -6.36 16.90 28.97
CA HIS A 340 -5.14 17.02 29.74
C HIS A 340 -5.14 18.35 30.48
N LEU A 341 -4.88 18.27 31.79
CA LEU A 341 -4.66 19.42 32.65
C LEU A 341 -3.20 19.38 33.12
N ILE A 342 -2.41 20.37 32.72
CA ILE A 342 -0.98 20.43 32.98
C ILE A 342 -0.71 21.66 33.83
N CYS A 343 -0.26 21.45 35.07
CA CYS A 343 0.06 22.51 36.01
C CYS A 343 1.51 22.99 35.81
N ASP A 344 1.78 24.22 36.26
CA ASP A 344 3.13 24.80 36.36
C ASP A 344 3.91 24.84 35.04
N VAL A 345 3.22 25.08 33.92
CA VAL A 345 3.84 25.20 32.60
C VAL A 345 4.57 26.54 32.49
N ALA A 346 5.87 26.51 32.18
CA ALA A 346 6.64 27.71 31.90
C ALA A 346 6.24 28.34 30.56
N PHE A 347 6.20 29.67 30.49
CA PHE A 347 6.00 30.40 29.23
C PHE A 347 7.23 30.33 28.32
N ASN A 348 7.02 30.36 27.00
CA ASN A 348 8.06 30.31 25.96
C ASN A 348 8.97 29.06 26.04
N ASP A 349 8.42 27.91 26.43
CA ASP A 349 9.17 26.66 26.61
C ASP A 349 8.55 25.52 25.78
N SER A 350 9.13 24.32 25.87
CA SER A 350 8.60 23.10 25.28
C SER A 350 7.70 22.35 26.27
N LEU A 351 6.44 22.20 25.91
CA LEU A 351 5.45 21.42 26.64
C LEU A 351 5.52 19.94 26.21
N GLN A 352 5.86 19.05 27.13
CA GLN A 352 5.81 17.59 26.92
C GLN A 352 4.46 17.06 27.41
N LEU A 353 3.56 16.74 26.49
CA LEU A 353 2.25 16.19 26.79
C LEU A 353 2.31 14.66 26.80
N SER A 354 2.24 14.07 27.99
CA SER A 354 2.23 12.61 28.16
C SER A 354 0.85 12.03 27.87
N LEU A 355 0.77 11.03 27.00
CA LEU A 355 -0.45 10.30 26.72
C LEU A 355 -0.75 9.35 27.88
N THR A 356 -2.02 9.30 28.31
CA THR A 356 -2.45 8.46 29.44
C THR A 356 -2.43 6.97 29.09
N GLU A 357 -2.62 6.67 27.81
CA GLU A 357 -2.58 5.33 27.25
C GLU A 357 -1.53 5.30 26.13
N GLN A 358 -0.82 4.19 26.04
CA GLN A 358 0.23 4.02 25.04
C GLN A 358 -0.39 3.58 23.72
N ILE A 359 -0.29 4.41 22.68
CA ILE A 359 -0.88 4.13 21.37
C ILE A 359 0.23 3.66 20.43
N VAL A 360 -0.04 2.69 19.56
CA VAL A 360 0.91 2.33 18.50
C VAL A 360 0.49 2.90 17.17
N PHE A 361 1.47 3.48 16.50
CA PHE A 361 1.37 3.92 15.12
C PHE A 361 1.95 2.84 14.23
N PHE A 362 1.17 2.47 13.23
CA PHE A 362 1.54 1.50 12.21
C PHE A 362 2.37 2.22 11.14
N PRO A 363 3.34 1.51 10.52
CA PRO A 363 4.05 2.00 9.36
C PRO A 363 3.08 2.44 8.28
N ASP A 364 3.43 3.53 7.62
CA ASP A 364 2.78 4.15 6.48
C ASP A 364 1.32 4.60 6.71
N VAL A 365 0.67 4.25 7.82
CA VAL A 365 -0.65 4.78 8.19
C VAL A 365 -0.53 6.25 8.57
N ILE A 366 -1.48 7.06 8.09
CA ILE A 366 -1.57 8.47 8.47
C ILE A 366 -2.41 8.60 9.74
N TYR A 367 -1.78 9.08 10.81
CA TYR A 367 -2.42 9.46 12.06
C TYR A 367 -2.60 10.96 12.12
N ILE A 368 -3.83 11.39 12.38
CA ILE A 368 -4.18 12.79 12.55
C ILE A 368 -4.19 13.09 14.04
N ILE A 369 -3.30 13.96 14.48
CA ILE A 369 -3.27 14.53 15.83
C ILE A 369 -3.99 15.86 15.79
N ARG A 370 -5.09 15.95 16.54
CA ARG A 370 -5.84 17.17 16.74
C ARG A 370 -5.71 17.62 18.20
N ILE A 371 -5.25 18.84 18.39
CA ILE A 371 -5.11 19.49 19.69
C ILE A 371 -6.18 20.56 19.76
N LYS A 372 -6.99 20.54 20.82
CA LYS A 372 -8.01 21.56 21.08
C LYS A 372 -7.73 22.27 22.37
N TRP A 373 -7.78 23.59 22.37
CA TRP A 373 -7.59 24.38 23.58
C TRP A 373 -8.92 24.63 24.29
N ASP A 374 -8.84 24.76 25.61
CA ASP A 374 -9.99 25.18 26.41
C ASP A 374 -10.41 26.62 26.08
N PRO A 375 -11.71 26.98 26.15
CA PRO A 375 -12.20 28.35 25.97
C PRO A 375 -11.45 29.42 26.76
N ASP A 376 -10.92 29.09 27.94
CA ASP A 376 -10.11 30.01 28.76
C ASP A 376 -8.79 30.40 28.09
N SER A 377 -8.41 29.72 27.01
CA SER A 377 -7.19 29.97 26.23
C SER A 377 -7.40 30.92 25.05
N LEU A 378 -8.61 31.47 24.88
CA LEU A 378 -8.93 32.38 23.77
C LEU A 378 -8.03 33.63 23.80
N GLY A 379 -7.45 33.96 22.65
CA GLY A 379 -6.58 35.12 22.47
C GLY A 379 -5.13 34.93 22.94
N TYR A 380 -4.79 33.80 23.58
CA TYR A 380 -3.39 33.50 23.87
C TYR A 380 -2.62 33.10 22.61
N GLU A 381 -1.34 33.45 22.59
CA GLU A 381 -0.45 33.21 21.47
C GLU A 381 0.51 32.05 21.76
N TYR A 382 0.74 31.19 20.77
CA TYR A 382 1.70 30.08 20.86
C TYR A 382 2.76 30.18 19.77
N PRO A 383 4.05 29.94 20.09
CA PRO A 383 5.12 29.93 19.10
C PRO A 383 4.85 28.90 17.99
N ARG A 384 5.00 29.35 16.74
CA ARG A 384 4.99 28.48 15.56
C ARG A 384 6.29 28.56 14.80
N SER A 385 6.69 27.44 14.23
CA SER A 385 7.92 27.35 13.42
C SER A 385 7.68 26.53 12.16
N ILE A 386 8.39 26.88 11.08
CA ILE A 386 8.62 25.97 9.97
C ILE A 386 9.59 24.91 10.47
N LEU A 387 9.12 23.68 10.49
CA LEU A 387 9.87 22.51 10.94
C LEU A 387 10.06 21.54 9.77
N SER A 388 11.07 20.69 9.83
CA SER A 388 11.25 19.62 8.84
C SER A 388 10.01 18.72 8.75
N ALA A 389 9.69 18.28 7.54
CA ALA A 389 8.60 17.33 7.27
C ALA A 389 8.92 15.91 7.76
N TYR A 390 10.14 15.67 8.27
CA TYR A 390 10.54 14.40 8.85
C TYR A 390 11.41 14.62 10.09
N GLY A 391 11.31 13.70 11.05
CA GLY A 391 12.26 13.51 12.14
C GLY A 391 12.91 12.14 11.98
N LYS A 392 14.24 12.05 12.11
CA LYS A 392 14.99 10.81 11.91
C LYS A 392 15.83 10.50 13.14
N CYS A 393 15.72 9.27 13.64
CA CYS A 393 16.60 8.74 14.68
C CYS A 393 16.96 7.28 14.37
N LYS A 394 18.26 6.99 14.18
CA LYS A 394 18.78 5.65 13.81
C LYS A 394 18.01 5.04 12.61
N GLN A 395 17.14 4.06 12.89
CA GLN A 395 16.34 3.28 11.93
C GLN A 395 14.88 3.75 11.83
N LEU A 396 14.48 4.76 12.61
CA LEU A 396 13.13 5.30 12.64
C LEU A 396 13.07 6.63 11.88
N MET A 397 12.11 6.72 10.97
CA MET A 397 11.71 7.92 10.26
C MET A 397 10.24 8.20 10.56
N VAL A 398 9.98 9.39 11.07
CA VAL A 398 8.62 9.89 11.34
C VAL A 398 8.38 11.07 10.41
N ASN A 399 7.39 10.97 9.56
CA ASN A 399 6.95 12.03 8.67
C ASN A 399 5.85 12.85 9.35
N PHE A 400 5.90 14.16 9.15
CA PHE A 400 4.95 15.14 9.67
C PHE A 400 4.42 15.97 8.51
N SER A 401 3.12 16.21 8.48
CA SER A 401 2.52 17.20 7.57
C SER A 401 1.35 17.93 8.21
N GLU A 402 1.32 19.25 8.06
CA GLU A 402 0.22 20.08 8.55
C GLU A 402 -0.85 20.27 7.48
N ASN A 403 -2.11 20.43 7.88
CA ASN A 403 -3.19 20.70 6.94
C ASN A 403 -3.03 22.11 6.33
N MET A 404 -2.67 22.18 5.04
CA MET A 404 -2.12 23.37 4.36
C MET A 404 -3.14 24.48 4.00
N TYR A 405 -4.34 24.50 4.60
CA TYR A 405 -5.43 25.36 4.14
C TYR A 405 -5.36 26.84 4.58
N LEU A 406 -4.33 27.26 5.30
CA LEU A 406 -4.14 28.67 5.65
C LEU A 406 -2.73 29.15 5.32
N GLN A 407 -2.60 30.43 4.95
CA GLN A 407 -1.34 31.17 4.68
C GLN A 407 -0.35 31.24 5.87
N ASN A 408 -0.50 30.35 6.86
CA ASN A 408 0.22 30.27 8.11
C ASN A 408 0.95 28.92 8.22
N SER A 409 1.97 28.72 7.40
CA SER A 409 2.76 27.48 7.28
C SER A 409 3.71 27.25 8.46
N GLY A 410 3.19 27.05 9.66
CA GLY A 410 3.98 26.75 10.84
C GLY A 410 3.34 25.68 11.72
N SER A 411 4.18 24.89 12.37
CA SER A 411 3.77 23.87 13.32
C SER A 411 4.00 24.34 14.75
N ILE A 412 3.14 23.89 15.65
CA ILE A 412 3.37 23.91 17.10
C ILE A 412 3.89 22.54 17.60
N LEU A 413 3.80 21.50 16.77
CA LEU A 413 4.23 20.14 17.09
C LEU A 413 5.72 19.96 16.73
N ASN A 414 6.57 20.07 17.74
CA ASN A 414 8.03 19.97 17.64
C ASN A 414 8.52 18.55 17.41
N GLY A 415 7.73 17.55 17.81
CA GLY A 415 8.10 16.14 17.67
C GLY A 415 7.29 15.24 18.59
N ILE A 416 7.75 14.01 18.71
CA ILE A 416 7.14 12.98 19.55
C ILE A 416 8.21 12.26 20.37
N VAL A 417 7.80 11.66 21.48
CA VAL A 417 8.61 10.66 22.18
C VAL A 417 7.95 9.32 21.97
N CYS A 418 8.70 8.39 21.39
CA CYS A 418 8.19 7.08 21.03
C CYS A 418 9.22 5.98 21.28
N ASN A 419 8.81 4.72 21.19
CA ASN A 419 9.72 3.59 21.19
C ASN A 419 9.38 2.69 20.01
N LEU A 420 10.35 1.95 19.48
CA LEU A 420 10.06 0.89 18.54
C LEU A 420 9.24 -0.19 19.25
N TYR A 421 8.12 -0.56 18.65
CA TYR A 421 7.40 -1.77 19.07
C TYR A 421 8.26 -2.96 18.62
N LYS A 422 8.67 -3.80 19.57
CA LYS A 422 9.51 -4.98 19.35
C LYS A 422 8.71 -6.26 19.52
#